data_AF-A0A3M4AA81-F1
#
_entry.id   AF-A0A3M4AA81-F1
#
_cell.length_a   1.000
_cell.length_b   1.000
_cell.length_c   1.000
_cell.angle_alpha   90.00
_cell.angle_beta   90.00
_cell.angle_gamma   90.00
#
_symmetry.space_group_name_H-M   'P 1'
#
loop_
_entity.id
_entity.type
_entity.pdbx_description
1 polymer ?
#
loop_
_entity_poly.entity_id
_entity_poly.type
_entity_poly.pdbx_seq_one_letter_code
_entity_poly.pdbx_strand_id
1 'polypeptide(L)'
;SFNLDGASLFLGIGTLFVAQLYGIDLSLGDQALLVVTMVLTSKGAAGVPGFMFVILSATLASAGLPLEGIAFIAGVYRLMEMPTTALNVLGNALAPLVIAKWESREARAAQQQTAQTLPDCGVQNKP
;
A
#
# COMPACT_ATOMS: atom_id res chain seq x y z
N SER A 1 -9.56 -6.68 2.53
CA SER A 1 -8.80 -5.63 1.82
C SER A 1 -7.33 -6.04 1.85
N PHE A 2 -6.68 -6.15 0.69
CA PHE A 2 -5.24 -6.49 0.63
C PHE A 2 -4.35 -5.25 0.48
N ASN A 3 -4.93 -4.10 0.11
CA ASN A 3 -4.26 -2.81 0.06
C ASN A 3 -4.71 -1.92 1.23
N LEU A 4 -3.86 -1.79 2.24
CA LEU A 4 -4.02 -0.89 3.38
C LEU A 4 -2.95 0.22 3.36
N ASP A 5 -2.41 0.52 2.17
CA ASP A 5 -1.33 1.49 2.00
C ASP A 5 -1.69 2.89 2.47
N GLY A 6 -2.96 3.30 2.32
CA GLY A 6 -3.43 4.56 2.87
C GLY A 6 -3.33 4.60 4.41
N ALA A 7 -3.59 3.48 5.08
CA ALA A 7 -3.49 3.38 6.53
C ALA A 7 -2.02 3.36 6.98
N SER A 8 -1.16 2.62 6.27
CA SER A 8 0.28 2.62 6.52
C SER A 8 0.89 4.01 6.34
N LEU A 9 0.47 4.76 5.31
CA LEU A 9 0.90 6.13 5.10
C LEU A 9 0.45 7.05 6.23
N PHE A 10 -0.81 6.94 6.66
CA PHE A 10 -1.34 7.71 7.78
C PHE A 10 -0.56 7.45 9.08
N LEU A 11 -0.27 6.18 9.39
CA LEU A 11 0.53 5.81 10.55
C LEU A 11 1.94 6.38 10.47
N GLY A 12 2.58 6.32 9.30
CA GLY A 12 3.90 6.91 9.05
C GLY A 12 3.95 8.40 9.31
N ILE A 13 3.06 9.14 8.67
CA ILE A 13 2.98 10.59 8.82
C ILE A 13 2.58 10.97 10.25
N GLY A 14 1.64 10.25 10.85
CA GLY A 14 1.21 10.47 12.23
C GLY A 14 2.34 10.25 13.25
N THR A 15 3.15 9.22 13.06
CA THR A 15 4.31 8.96 13.91
C THR A 15 5.38 10.03 13.77
N LEU A 16 5.70 10.46 12.54
CA LEU A 16 6.63 11.55 12.29
C LEU A 16 6.14 12.88 12.89
N PHE A 17 4.84 13.15 12.76
CA PHE A 17 4.20 14.32 13.37
C PHE A 17 4.36 14.31 14.89
N VAL A 18 4.10 13.18 15.55
CA VAL A 18 4.28 13.06 17.00
C VAL A 18 5.74 13.26 17.40
N ALA A 19 6.68 12.65 16.68
CA ALA A 19 8.11 12.84 16.93
C ALA A 19 8.52 14.33 16.86
N GLN A 20 8.09 15.02 15.80
CA GLN A 20 8.34 16.46 15.62
C GLN A 20 7.64 17.32 16.69
N LEU A 21 6.41 16.97 17.07
CA LEU A 21 5.64 17.69 18.09
C LEU A 21 6.33 17.65 19.46
N TYR A 22 6.98 16.54 19.81
CA TYR A 22 7.75 16.40 21.05
C TYR A 22 9.23 16.77 20.92
N GLY A 23 9.68 17.22 19.74
CA GLY A 23 11.09 17.55 19.50
C GLY A 23 12.04 16.34 19.57
N ILE A 24 11.54 15.15 19.25
CA ILE A 24 12.30 13.90 19.23
C ILE A 24 12.78 13.66 17.79
N ASP A 25 14.10 13.69 17.60
CA ASP A 25 14.71 13.36 16.32
C ASP A 25 14.74 11.85 16.09
N LEU A 26 14.08 11.40 15.02
CA LEU A 26 14.15 10.01 14.57
C LEU A 26 15.32 9.85 13.60
N SER A 27 16.26 8.98 13.94
CA SER A 27 17.36 8.64 13.04
C SER A 27 16.85 7.95 11.77
N LEU A 28 17.67 7.90 10.72
CA LEU A 28 17.33 7.12 9.51
C LEU A 28 17.09 5.63 9.81
N GLY A 29 17.74 5.09 10.85
CA GLY A 29 17.51 3.72 11.32
C GLY A 29 16.12 3.55 11.92
N ASP A 30 15.68 4.51 12.75
CA ASP A 30 14.35 4.49 13.37
C ASP A 30 13.25 4.63 12.32
N GLN A 31 13.47 5.49 11.33
CA GLN A 31 12.54 5.65 10.20
C GLN A 31 12.47 4.38 9.34
N ALA A 32 13.59 3.69 9.10
CA ALA A 32 13.59 2.42 8.40
C ALA A 32 12.86 1.33 9.18
N LEU A 33 13.09 1.24 10.50
CA LEU A 33 12.40 0.30 11.38
C LEU A 33 10.89 0.57 11.42
N LEU A 34 10.49 1.85 11.44
CA LEU A 34 9.09 2.27 11.33
C LEU A 34 8.44 1.76 10.04
N VAL A 35 9.10 1.95 8.89
CA VAL A 35 8.60 1.47 7.61
C VAL A 35 8.44 -0.05 7.61
N VAL A 36 9.43 -0.80 8.10
CA VAL A 36 9.36 -2.27 8.20
C VAL A 36 8.18 -2.71 9.06
N THR A 37 7.99 -2.05 10.21
CA THR A 37 6.89 -2.34 11.14
C THR A 37 5.54 -2.06 10.49
N MET A 38 5.42 -0.96 9.74
CA MET A 38 4.19 -0.60 9.02
C MET A 38 3.87 -1.59 7.90
N VAL A 39 4.88 -2.04 7.15
CA VAL A 39 4.70 -3.07 6.11
C VAL A 39 4.23 -4.39 6.72
N LEU A 40 4.83 -4.80 7.85
CA LEU A 40 4.47 -6.04 8.53
C LEU A 40 3.05 -5.99 9.12
N THR A 41 2.65 -4.86 9.69
CA THR A 41 1.35 -4.68 10.34
C THR A 41 0.20 -4.38 9.37
N SER A 42 0.48 -3.83 8.18
CA SER A 42 -0.51 -3.43 7.16
C SER A 42 -1.50 -4.54 6.78
N LYS A 43 -1.04 -5.80 6.76
CA LYS A 43 -1.87 -6.95 6.35
C LYS A 43 -2.65 -7.60 7.49
N GLY A 44 -2.33 -7.26 8.75
CA GLY A 44 -2.96 -7.86 9.95
C GLY A 44 -4.21 -7.15 10.45
N ALA A 45 -4.57 -6.00 9.85
CA ALA A 45 -5.52 -5.06 10.43
C ALA A 45 -6.95 -5.11 9.84
N ALA A 46 -7.20 -6.01 8.89
CA ALA A 46 -8.45 -6.02 8.14
C ALA A 46 -9.64 -6.43 9.02
N GLY A 47 -10.55 -5.48 9.29
CA GLY A 47 -11.93 -5.78 9.73
C GLY A 47 -12.34 -5.31 11.13
N VAL A 48 -11.45 -4.70 11.92
CA VAL A 48 -11.77 -4.22 13.28
C VAL A 48 -11.98 -2.70 13.29
N PRO A 49 -13.15 -2.19 13.74
CA PRO A 49 -13.34 -0.75 13.96
C PRO A 49 -12.29 -0.20 14.93
N GLY A 50 -11.67 0.94 14.59
CA GLY A 50 -10.70 1.61 15.48
C GLY A 50 -9.29 0.99 15.49
N PHE A 51 -8.98 0.03 14.61
CA PHE A 51 -7.65 -0.59 14.53
C PHE A 51 -6.51 0.43 14.36
N MET A 52 -6.79 1.57 13.70
CA MET A 52 -5.80 2.62 13.44
C MET A 52 -5.14 3.12 14.73
N PHE A 53 -5.90 3.28 15.81
CA PHE A 53 -5.36 3.73 17.10
C PHE A 53 -4.55 2.63 17.81
N VAL A 54 -4.95 1.37 17.64
CA VAL A 54 -4.19 0.24 18.18
C VAL A 54 -2.83 0.14 17.50
N ILE A 55 -2.81 0.21 16.17
CA ILE A 55 -1.54 0.15 15.42
C ILE A 55 -0.72 1.40 15.71
N LEU A 56 -1.31 2.59 15.71
CA LEU A 56 -0.60 3.82 16.06
C LEU A 56 0.05 3.72 17.45
N SER A 57 -0.66 3.17 18.44
CA SER A 57 -0.11 2.95 19.79
C SER A 57 1.11 2.04 19.75
N ALA A 58 1.00 0.91 19.05
CA ALA A 58 2.12 -0.03 18.90
C ALA A 58 3.30 0.60 18.15
N THR A 59 3.03 1.39 17.12
CA THR A 59 4.03 2.10 16.32
C THR A 59 4.77 3.15 17.15
N LEU A 60 4.06 4.02 17.88
CA LEU A 60 4.68 5.01 18.75
C LEU A 60 5.51 4.33 19.85
N ALA A 61 4.98 3.29 20.49
CA ALA A 61 5.72 2.52 21.50
C ALA A 61 7.00 1.89 20.92
N SER A 62 6.93 1.32 19.70
CA SER A 62 8.09 0.72 19.04
C SER A 62 9.17 1.74 18.66
N ALA A 63 8.79 3.00 18.43
CA ALA A 63 9.69 4.10 18.12
C ALA A 63 10.13 4.89 19.36
N GLY A 64 9.74 4.46 20.57
CA GLY A 64 10.07 5.15 21.83
C GLY A 64 9.38 6.51 21.99
N LEU A 65 8.25 6.72 21.31
CA LEU A 65 7.52 7.99 21.31
C LEU A 65 6.40 8.01 22.36
N PRO A 66 6.06 9.20 22.92
CA PRO A 66 4.99 9.34 23.90
C PRO A 66 3.62 8.94 23.34
N LEU A 67 2.91 8.08 24.08
CA LEU A 67 1.56 7.61 23.71
C LEU A 67 0.52 8.74 23.83
N GLU A 68 0.79 9.76 24.64
CA GLU A 68 -0.01 10.97 24.76
C GLU A 68 -0.16 11.69 23.41
N GLY A 69 0.80 11.51 22.49
CA GLY A 69 0.75 11.99 21.11
C GLY A 69 -0.51 11.55 20.34
N ILE A 70 -1.11 10.41 20.73
CA ILE A 70 -2.34 9.88 20.12
C ILE A 70 -3.50 10.86 20.29
N ALA A 71 -3.56 11.61 21.40
CA ALA A 71 -4.65 12.56 21.64
C ALA A 71 -4.71 13.66 20.57
N PHE A 72 -3.55 14.13 20.11
CA PHE A 72 -3.46 15.11 19.03
C PHE A 72 -3.95 14.54 17.70
N ILE A 73 -3.54 13.31 17.37
CA ILE A 73 -4.00 12.61 16.17
C ILE A 73 -5.51 12.34 16.23
N ALA A 74 -6.02 11.95 17.40
CA ALA A 74 -7.45 11.70 17.61
C ALA A 74 -8.30 12.94 17.33
N GLY A 75 -7.80 14.14 17.66
CA GLY A 75 -8.49 15.40 17.38
C GLY A 75 -8.73 15.68 15.90
N VAL A 76 -7.85 15.19 15.01
CA VAL A 76 -7.97 15.36 13.54
C VAL A 76 -8.36 14.07 12.81
N TYR A 77 -8.54 12.97 13.54
CA TYR A 77 -8.69 11.63 12.99
C TYR A 77 -9.79 11.54 11.94
N ARG A 78 -10.96 12.13 12.18
CA ARG A 78 -12.09 12.10 11.23
C ARG A 78 -11.75 12.72 9.87
N LEU A 79 -10.95 13.78 9.86
CA LEU A 79 -10.55 14.44 8.62
C LEU A 79 -9.52 13.60 7.85
N MET A 80 -8.63 12.90 8.56
CA MET A 80 -7.58 12.10 7.94
C MET A 80 -8.01 10.66 7.58
N GLU A 81 -9.05 10.15 8.23
CA GLU A 81 -9.59 8.80 7.99
C GLU A 81 -10.30 8.70 6.62
N MET A 82 -11.01 9.75 6.20
CA MET A 82 -11.69 9.80 4.90
C MET A 82 -10.75 9.60 3.69
N PRO A 83 -9.66 10.36 3.52
CA PRO A 83 -8.73 10.16 2.40
C PRO A 83 -8.00 8.81 2.50
N THR A 84 -7.74 8.32 3.72
CA THR A 84 -7.14 7.00 3.94
C THR A 84 -8.01 5.88 3.35
N THR A 85 -9.30 5.89 3.67
CA THR A 85 -10.26 4.92 3.13
C THR A 85 -10.42 5.08 1.62
N ALA A 86 -10.46 6.31 1.10
CA ALA A 86 -10.54 6.57 -0.33
C ALA A 86 -9.35 6.01 -1.12
N LEU A 87 -8.12 6.21 -0.64
CA LEU A 87 -6.90 5.66 -1.27
C LEU A 87 -6.89 4.13 -1.25
N ASN A 88 -7.33 3.52 -0.16
CA ASN A 88 -7.42 2.05 -0.06
C ASN A 88 -8.42 1.48 -1.08
N VAL A 89 -9.60 2.10 -1.21
CA VAL A 89 -10.59 1.70 -2.21
C VAL A 89 -10.07 1.92 -3.63
N LEU A 90 -9.43 3.06 -3.90
CA LEU A 90 -8.87 3.38 -5.21
C LEU A 90 -7.82 2.35 -5.65
N GLY A 91 -6.86 2.02 -4.77
CA GLY A 91 -5.82 1.04 -5.10
C GLY A 91 -6.39 -0.36 -5.33
N ASN A 92 -7.38 -0.78 -4.53
CA ASN A 92 -8.07 -2.06 -4.74
C ASN A 92 -8.89 -2.07 -6.06
N ALA A 93 -9.46 -0.94 -6.49
CA ALA A 93 -10.21 -0.84 -7.74
C ALA A 93 -9.30 -0.79 -8.98
N LEU A 94 -8.12 -0.18 -8.86
CA LEU A 94 -7.15 -0.08 -9.96
C LEU A 94 -6.33 -1.36 -10.15
N ALA A 95 -6.03 -2.10 -9.08
CA ALA A 95 -5.19 -3.30 -9.17
C ALA A 95 -5.69 -4.33 -10.20
N PRO A 96 -6.99 -4.72 -10.24
CA PRO A 96 -7.50 -5.64 -11.26
C PRO A 96 -7.33 -5.13 -12.69
N LEU A 97 -7.51 -3.82 -12.92
CA LEU A 97 -7.35 -3.20 -14.23
C LEU A 97 -5.89 -3.24 -14.71
N VAL A 98 -4.95 -3.01 -13.79
CA VAL A 98 -3.51 -3.10 -14.07
C VAL A 98 -3.11 -4.53 -14.40
N ILE A 99 -3.54 -5.51 -13.61
CA ILE A 99 -3.27 -6.94 -13.86
C ILE A 99 -3.86 -7.37 -15.21
N ALA A 100 -5.12 -7.05 -15.49
CA ALA A 100 -5.77 -7.40 -16.75
C ALA A 100 -5.01 -6.83 -17.97
N LYS A 101 -4.51 -5.60 -17.87
CA LYS A 101 -3.69 -4.97 -18.93
C LYS A 101 -2.34 -5.67 -19.08
N TRP A 102 -1.72 -6.10 -17.98
CA TRP A 102 -0.40 -6.75 -18.02
C TRP A 102 -0.49 -8.15 -18.63
N GLU A 103 -1.45 -8.97 -18.19
CA GLU A 103 -1.73 -10.29 -18.76
C GLU A 103 -2.12 -10.21 -20.25
N SER A 104 -2.91 -9.19 -20.63
CA SER A 104 -3.25 -8.98 -22.04
C SER A 104 -2.04 -8.69 -22.93
N ARG A 105 -1.00 -8.04 -22.40
CA ARG A 105 0.25 -7.80 -23.15
C ARG A 105 1.04 -9.08 -23.33
N GLU A 106 1.12 -9.91 -22.29
CA GLU A 106 1.79 -11.21 -22.34
C GLU A 106 1.10 -12.16 -23.32
N ALA A 107 -0.24 -12.24 -23.27
CA ALA A 107 -1.02 -13.05 -24.21
C ALA A 107 -0.80 -12.63 -25.67
N ARG A 108 -0.74 -11.32 -25.95
CA ARG A 108 -0.46 -10.78 -27.30
C ARG A 108 0.97 -11.11 -27.76
N ALA A 109 1.95 -11.01 -26.87
CA ALA A 109 3.35 -11.36 -27.19
C ALA A 109 3.50 -12.85 -27.53
N ALA A 110 2.84 -13.73 -26.77
CA ALA A 110 2.83 -15.17 -27.01
C ALA A 110 2.17 -15.55 -28.35
N GLN A 111 1.07 -14.88 -28.72
CA GLN A 111 0.41 -15.07 -30.01
C GLN A 111 1.31 -14.64 -31.19
N GLN A 112 2.06 -13.54 -31.07
CA GLN A 112 2.99 -13.09 -32.11
C GLN A 112 4.16 -14.07 -32.31
N GLN A 113 4.72 -14.61 -31.22
CA GLN A 113 5.76 -15.65 -31.31
C GLN A 113 5.24 -16.95 -31.91
N THR A 114 4.00 -17.35 -31.60
CA THR A 114 3.39 -18.53 -32.20
C THR A 114 3.19 -18.31 -33.71
N ALA A 115 2.66 -17.16 -34.11
CA ALA A 115 2.45 -16.81 -35.53
C ALA A 115 3.75 -16.75 -36.35
N GLN A 116 4.89 -16.44 -35.72
CA GLN A 116 6.21 -16.41 -36.37
C GLN A 116 6.91 -17.77 -36.43
N THR A 117 6.49 -18.74 -35.61
CA THR A 117 7.09 -20.09 -35.57
C THR A 117 6.25 -21.14 -36.32
N LEU A 118 5.07 -20.77 -36.81
CA LEU A 118 4.29 -21.61 -37.73
C LEU A 118 5.09 -21.78 -39.04
N PRO A 119 5.43 -23.03 -39.46
CA PRO A 119 6.05 -23.26 -40.76
C PRO A 119 5.11 -22.77 -41.85
N ASP A 120 5.68 -22.13 -42.86
CA ASP A 120 4.98 -21.55 -44.00
C ASP A 120 4.27 -22.69 -44.76
N CYS A 121 3.05 -23.02 -44.33
CA CYS A 121 2.18 -23.96 -45.02
C CYS A 121 1.71 -23.24 -46.29
N GLY A 122 2.59 -23.24 -47.29
CA GLY A 122 2.39 -22.61 -48.57
C GLY A 122 1.02 -22.96 -49.13
N VAL A 123 0.11 -21.99 -49.06
CA VAL A 123 -1.13 -22.01 -49.82
C VAL A 123 -0.71 -21.80 -51.27
N GLN A 124 -0.34 -22.90 -51.93
CA GLN A 124 -0.25 -22.95 -53.38
C GLN A 124 -1.67 -22.73 -53.92
N ASN A 125 -1.97 -21.47 -54.25
CA ASN A 125 -3.05 -21.16 -55.18
C ASN A 125 -2.70 -21.84 -56.52
N LYS A 126 -3.39 -22.95 -56.80
CA LYS A 126 -3.40 -23.57 -58.13
C LYS A 126 -4.57 -22.96 -58.92
N PRO A 127 -4.36 -22.58 -60.19
CA PRO A 127 -5.26 -21.70 -60.95
C PRO A 127 -6.68 -22.25 -61.14
#